data_AF-A0A7V8TY05-F1
#
_entry.id   AF-A0A7V8TY05-F1
#
_cell.length_a   1.000
_cell.length_b   1.000
_cell.length_c   1.000
_cell.angle_alpha   90.00
_cell.angle_beta   90.00
_cell.angle_gamma   90.00
#
_symmetry.space_group_name_H-M   'P 1'
#
loop_
_entity.id
_entity.type
_entity.pdbx_description
1 polymer ?
#
loop_
_entity_poly.entity_id
_entity_poly.type
_entity_poly.pdbx_seq_one_letter_code
_entity_poly.pdbx_strand_id
1 'polypeptide(L)'
;MSGHSKWASIKHSKGKADKQRSKIFSKLSKEISVAAKMGDKDPDMNPRLRSAIQAARSANMPKENIERAIDKSIINTETNFENLRYEGFGPDKIAVIVETLTDNKNRTASNIRTIFQKSGGNLGTQGSASHNFNQLGIIKIDKKEISDEQIFDLAIESGADECISHDDFHEIQCVMSEIYNVKKKLEAIIANFISTEVEWIPLNSVNVEKDKTEAAIEFLENLEQDDDVQNVYSNIKMKNN
;
A
#
# COMPACT_ATOMS: atom_id res chain seq x y z
N MET A 1 19.56 3.76 -5.87
CA MET A 1 18.96 2.42 -6.04
C MET A 1 17.57 2.53 -5.44
N SER A 2 16.58 2.89 -6.26
CA SER A 2 15.22 3.18 -5.83
C SER A 2 14.30 2.14 -6.47
N GLY A 3 14.17 1.02 -5.79
CA GLY A 3 13.37 -0.08 -6.27
C GLY A 3 12.90 -0.91 -5.12
N HIS A 4 12.02 -0.35 -4.27
CA HIS A 4 11.05 -1.11 -3.48
C HIS A 4 9.81 -0.26 -3.20
N SER A 5 8.67 -0.94 -3.34
CA SER A 5 7.30 -0.72 -2.85
C SER A 5 6.59 0.64 -3.06
N LYS A 6 5.40 0.55 -3.67
CA LYS A 6 4.59 1.61 -4.33
C LYS A 6 5.29 2.13 -5.59
N TRP A 7 4.94 1.55 -6.73
CA TRP A 7 5.34 1.96 -8.08
C TRP A 7 5.62 3.48 -8.15
N ALA A 8 6.88 3.78 -8.46
CA ALA A 8 7.45 5.11 -8.43
C ALA A 8 6.64 6.09 -9.28
N SER A 9 6.46 7.30 -8.74
CA SER A 9 6.12 8.52 -9.45
C SER A 9 4.81 8.48 -10.25
N ILE A 10 3.76 8.99 -9.61
CA ILE A 10 2.56 9.54 -10.25
C ILE A 10 3.01 10.63 -11.25
N LYS A 11 3.26 10.28 -12.52
CA LYS A 11 3.60 11.24 -13.57
C LYS A 11 2.53 11.32 -14.66
N HIS A 12 1.91 12.50 -14.68
CA HIS A 12 1.28 13.22 -15.79
C HIS A 12 0.19 12.55 -16.64
N SER A 13 -1.07 12.85 -16.30
CA SER A 13 -2.06 13.34 -17.26
C SER A 13 -3.22 13.98 -16.50
N LYS A 14 -3.60 15.21 -16.89
CA LYS A 14 -4.58 16.08 -16.21
C LYS A 14 -6.04 15.53 -16.20
N GLY A 15 -6.26 14.30 -16.68
CA GLY A 15 -7.50 13.52 -16.49
C GLY A 15 -7.27 12.12 -15.89
N LYS A 16 -6.07 11.55 -15.98
CA LYS A 16 -5.68 10.34 -15.24
C LYS A 16 -5.57 10.61 -13.73
N ALA A 17 -5.13 11.82 -13.37
CA ALA A 17 -4.97 12.23 -11.97
C ALA A 17 -6.29 12.17 -11.18
N ASP A 18 -7.40 12.63 -11.76
CA ASP A 18 -8.70 12.61 -11.06
C ASP A 18 -9.26 11.19 -10.92
N LYS A 19 -9.14 10.36 -11.97
CA LYS A 19 -9.52 8.94 -11.90
C LYS A 19 -8.68 8.21 -10.85
N GLN A 20 -7.39 8.48 -10.80
CA GLN A 20 -6.47 7.91 -9.81
C GLN A 20 -6.79 8.40 -8.40
N ARG A 21 -7.09 9.69 -8.22
CA ARG A 21 -7.51 10.26 -6.93
C ARG A 21 -8.82 9.66 -6.44
N SER A 22 -9.83 9.57 -7.30
CA SER A 22 -11.12 8.94 -6.99
C SER A 22 -10.94 7.51 -6.50
N LYS A 23 -10.04 6.76 -7.14
CA LYS A 23 -9.72 5.39 -6.77
C LYS A 23 -8.96 5.27 -5.45
N ILE A 24 -7.98 6.14 -5.22
CA ILE A 24 -7.31 6.26 -3.91
C ILE A 24 -8.35 6.53 -2.82
N PHE A 25 -9.30 7.42 -3.09
CA PHE A 25 -10.38 7.73 -2.15
C PHE A 25 -11.31 6.55 -1.90
N SER A 26 -11.66 5.79 -2.93
CA SER A 26 -12.44 4.56 -2.77
C SER A 26 -11.72 3.52 -1.90
N LYS A 27 -10.42 3.30 -2.12
CA LYS A 27 -9.60 2.39 -1.29
C LYS A 27 -9.54 2.84 0.17
N LEU A 28 -9.21 4.10 0.41
CA LEU A 28 -9.14 4.68 1.75
C LEU A 28 -10.50 4.68 2.45
N SER A 29 -11.59 4.94 1.73
CA SER A 29 -12.95 4.85 2.29
C SER A 29 -13.30 3.42 2.71
N LYS A 30 -12.87 2.42 1.93
CA LYS A 30 -13.07 1.00 2.25
C LYS A 30 -12.28 0.61 3.51
N GLU A 31 -11.01 1.02 3.59
CA GLU A 31 -10.15 0.76 4.77
C GLU A 31 -10.70 1.45 6.03
N ILE A 32 -11.13 2.71 5.95
CA ILE A 32 -11.76 3.43 7.07
C ILE A 32 -13.01 2.70 7.55
N SER A 33 -13.89 2.30 6.62
CA SER A 33 -15.14 1.60 6.94
C SER A 33 -14.88 0.27 7.66
N VAL A 34 -13.87 -0.48 7.20
CA VAL A 34 -13.50 -1.78 7.78
C VAL A 34 -12.79 -1.62 9.13
N ALA A 35 -11.87 -0.66 9.25
CA ALA A 35 -11.21 -0.36 10.52
C ALA A 35 -12.21 0.04 11.60
N ALA A 36 -13.20 0.89 11.26
CA ALA A 36 -14.27 1.30 12.16
C ALA A 36 -15.27 0.16 12.48
N LYS A 37 -15.46 -0.81 11.58
CA LYS A 37 -16.30 -1.99 11.82
C LYS A 37 -15.61 -3.03 12.72
N MET A 38 -14.29 -3.20 12.61
CA MET A 38 -13.52 -4.19 13.38
C MET A 38 -13.14 -3.74 14.79
N GLY A 39 -13.17 -2.43 15.06
CA GLY A 39 -12.79 -1.86 16.36
C GLY A 39 -13.75 -0.75 16.80
N ASP A 40 -13.27 0.16 17.64
CA ASP A 40 -14.04 1.34 18.02
C ASP A 40 -14.13 2.35 16.84
N LYS A 41 -15.20 3.13 16.80
CA LYS A 41 -15.39 4.19 15.79
C LYS A 41 -14.68 5.48 16.20
N ASP A 42 -14.25 5.57 17.44
CA ASP A 42 -13.37 6.62 17.92
C ASP A 42 -11.91 6.33 17.49
N PRO A 43 -11.29 7.15 16.64
CA PRO A 43 -9.88 6.99 16.27
C PRO A 43 -8.92 7.13 17.44
N ASP A 44 -9.32 7.73 18.56
CA ASP A 44 -8.49 7.78 19.77
C ASP A 44 -8.41 6.41 20.45
N MET A 45 -9.44 5.57 20.27
CA MET A 45 -9.51 4.21 20.82
C MET A 45 -9.20 3.12 19.77
N ASN A 46 -9.07 3.47 18.49
CA ASN A 46 -8.78 2.55 17.40
C ASN A 46 -7.56 3.00 16.56
N PRO A 47 -6.35 2.46 16.84
CA PRO A 47 -5.12 2.83 16.14
C PRO A 47 -5.14 2.58 14.62
N ARG A 48 -5.84 1.53 14.18
CA ARG A 48 -6.01 1.22 12.75
C ARG A 48 -6.85 2.29 12.07
N LEU A 49 -7.99 2.66 12.68
CA LEU A 49 -8.85 3.72 12.17
C LEU A 49 -8.12 5.07 12.14
N ARG A 50 -7.37 5.40 13.19
CA ARG A 50 -6.55 6.61 13.24
C ARG A 50 -5.58 6.69 12.07
N SER A 51 -4.86 5.59 11.80
CA SER A 51 -3.89 5.52 10.71
C SER A 51 -4.57 5.64 9.34
N ALA A 52 -5.72 5.00 9.15
CA ALA A 52 -6.51 5.11 7.92
C ALA A 52 -7.03 6.55 7.68
N ILE A 53 -7.51 7.23 8.72
CA ILE A 53 -7.95 8.64 8.65
C ILE A 53 -6.76 9.55 8.32
N GLN A 54 -5.60 9.31 8.92
CA GLN A 54 -4.39 10.08 8.64
C GLN A 54 -3.97 9.93 7.17
N ALA A 55 -3.92 8.70 6.65
CA ALA A 55 -3.62 8.45 5.23
C ALA A 55 -4.63 9.15 4.30
N ALA A 56 -5.92 9.15 4.66
CA ALA A 56 -6.95 9.89 3.93
C ALA A 56 -6.72 11.40 3.92
N ARG A 57 -6.35 11.99 5.06
CA ARG A 57 -5.99 13.41 5.15
C ARG A 57 -4.74 13.73 4.32
N SER A 58 -3.70 12.91 4.40
CA SER A 58 -2.47 13.05 3.60
C SER A 58 -2.72 12.94 2.10
N ALA A 59 -3.74 12.16 1.69
CA ALA A 59 -4.22 12.09 0.31
C ALA A 59 -5.14 13.27 -0.10
N ASN A 60 -5.35 14.26 0.77
CA ASN A 60 -6.28 15.38 0.59
C ASN A 60 -7.73 14.93 0.38
N MET A 61 -8.17 13.88 1.07
CA MET A 61 -9.58 13.48 1.11
C MET A 61 -10.41 14.50 1.90
N PRO A 62 -11.54 14.99 1.37
CA PRO A 62 -12.47 15.86 2.11
C PRO A 62 -12.94 15.21 3.42
N LYS A 63 -13.07 16.02 4.47
CA LYS A 63 -13.48 15.56 5.81
C LYS A 63 -14.83 14.86 5.78
N GLU A 64 -15.77 15.35 4.98
CA GLU A 64 -17.11 14.79 4.83
C GLU A 64 -17.08 13.37 4.23
N ASN A 65 -16.08 13.06 3.39
CA ASN A 65 -15.91 11.71 2.85
C ASN A 65 -15.37 10.73 3.90
N ILE A 66 -14.48 11.20 4.78
CA ILE A 66 -13.96 10.42 5.90
C ILE A 66 -15.08 10.09 6.88
N GLU A 67 -15.86 11.09 7.29
CA GLU A 67 -17.01 10.92 8.20
C GLU A 67 -18.03 9.94 7.61
N ARG A 68 -18.38 10.11 6.32
CA ARG A 68 -19.28 9.19 5.62
C ARG A 68 -18.75 7.75 5.58
N ALA A 69 -17.44 7.54 5.48
CA ALA A 69 -16.86 6.20 5.52
C ALA A 69 -16.96 5.57 6.93
N ILE A 70 -16.76 6.36 7.99
CA ILE A 70 -16.97 5.91 9.37
C ILE A 70 -18.44 5.56 9.59
N ASP A 71 -19.39 6.39 9.17
CA ASP A 71 -20.82 6.16 9.34
C ASP A 71 -21.33 4.94 8.55
N LYS A 72 -20.74 4.67 7.38
CA LYS A 72 -21.07 3.46 6.59
C LYS A 72 -20.74 2.16 7.32
N SER A 73 -19.79 2.17 8.27
CA SER A 73 -19.50 0.99 9.10
C SER A 73 -20.71 0.54 9.94
N ILE A 74 -21.65 1.45 10.21
CA ILE A 74 -22.86 1.22 11.03
C ILE A 74 -23.97 0.54 10.22
N ILE A 75 -24.16 0.99 8.99
CA ILE A 75 -25.30 0.60 8.15
C ILE A 75 -25.08 -0.77 7.50
N ASN A 76 -23.81 -1.15 7.31
CA ASN A 76 -23.45 -2.32 6.51
C ASN A 76 -23.11 -3.56 7.37
N THR A 77 -24.03 -3.95 8.25
CA THR A 77 -23.90 -5.18 9.04
C THR A 77 -23.89 -6.45 8.18
N GLU A 78 -24.50 -6.42 6.99
CA GLU A 78 -24.57 -7.59 6.09
C GLU A 78 -23.36 -7.75 5.18
N THR A 79 -22.71 -6.66 4.76
CA THR A 79 -21.50 -6.74 3.93
C THR A 79 -20.27 -7.03 4.79
N ASN A 80 -19.78 -8.26 4.72
CA ASN A 80 -18.54 -8.67 5.38
C ASN A 80 -17.40 -8.58 4.38
N PHE A 81 -16.53 -7.60 4.59
CA PHE A 81 -15.28 -7.51 3.85
C PHE A 81 -14.24 -8.45 4.44
N GLU A 82 -13.58 -9.21 3.58
CA GLU A 82 -12.48 -10.10 3.91
C GLU A 82 -11.18 -9.55 3.32
N ASN A 83 -10.11 -9.60 4.10
CA ASN A 83 -8.76 -9.36 3.61
C ASN A 83 -8.22 -10.65 3.01
N LEU A 84 -8.00 -10.68 1.70
CA LEU A 84 -7.46 -11.84 1.00
C LEU A 84 -6.16 -11.48 0.30
N ARG A 85 -5.20 -12.41 0.34
CA ARG A 85 -3.93 -12.31 -0.35
C ARG A 85 -3.89 -13.30 -1.50
N TYR A 86 -3.55 -12.79 -2.67
CA TYR A 86 -3.30 -13.57 -3.87
C TYR A 86 -1.82 -13.47 -4.23
N GLU A 87 -1.24 -14.57 -4.66
CA GLU A 87 0.19 -14.68 -4.97
C GLU A 87 0.35 -15.30 -6.34
N GLY A 88 1.33 -14.85 -7.12
CA GLY A 88 1.58 -15.41 -8.43
C GLY A 88 2.79 -14.82 -9.12
N PHE A 89 2.95 -15.20 -10.39
CA PHE A 89 4.02 -14.73 -11.25
C PHE A 89 3.44 -14.05 -12.48
N GLY A 90 3.83 -12.80 -12.70
CA GLY A 90 3.43 -12.00 -13.85
C GLY A 90 4.26 -12.29 -15.11
N PRO A 91 4.21 -11.39 -16.11
CA PRO A 91 5.11 -11.42 -17.26
C PRO A 91 6.57 -11.55 -16.83
N ASP A 92 7.37 -12.29 -17.59
CA ASP A 92 8.81 -12.49 -17.33
C ASP A 92 9.13 -13.07 -15.94
N LYS A 93 8.17 -13.79 -15.34
CA LYS A 93 8.29 -14.44 -14.03
C LYS A 93 8.56 -13.48 -12.88
N ILE A 94 8.14 -12.22 -12.98
CA ILE A 94 8.15 -11.31 -11.82
C ILE A 94 7.23 -11.87 -10.74
N ALA A 95 7.70 -11.90 -9.50
CA ALA A 95 6.89 -12.32 -8.36
C ALA A 95 5.94 -11.18 -7.98
N VAL A 96 4.71 -11.53 -7.63
CA VAL A 96 3.64 -10.56 -7.37
C VAL A 96 2.79 -11.00 -6.17
N ILE A 97 2.56 -10.07 -5.26
CA ILE A 97 1.61 -10.20 -4.15
C ILE A 97 0.51 -9.17 -4.37
N VAL A 98 -0.75 -9.61 -4.28
CA VAL A 98 -1.93 -8.76 -4.40
C VAL A 98 -2.74 -8.89 -3.12
N GLU A 99 -2.89 -7.78 -2.40
CA GLU A 99 -3.73 -7.70 -1.21
C GLU A 99 -5.06 -7.07 -1.59
N THR A 100 -6.15 -7.71 -1.17
CA THR A 100 -7.51 -7.32 -1.53
C THR A 100 -8.37 -7.18 -0.29
N LEU A 101 -9.38 -6.31 -0.40
CA LEU A 101 -10.43 -6.13 0.58
C LEU A 101 -11.77 -6.22 -0.17
N THR A 102 -12.45 -7.35 -0.01
CA THR A 102 -13.59 -7.74 -0.86
C THR A 102 -14.75 -8.30 -0.06
N ASP A 103 -15.97 -8.08 -0.54
CA ASP A 103 -17.20 -8.70 -0.06
C ASP A 103 -17.57 -9.99 -0.83
N ASN A 104 -16.79 -10.35 -1.86
CA ASN A 104 -17.04 -11.50 -2.70
C ASN A 104 -15.72 -12.12 -3.19
N LYS A 105 -15.21 -13.07 -2.40
CA LYS A 105 -13.97 -13.81 -2.69
C LYS A 105 -13.93 -14.48 -4.06
N ASN A 106 -15.07 -14.95 -4.56
CA ASN A 106 -15.13 -15.68 -5.83
C ASN A 106 -14.99 -14.72 -7.01
N ARG A 107 -15.68 -13.56 -6.96
CA ARG A 107 -15.54 -12.48 -7.95
C ARG A 107 -14.09 -12.00 -8.00
N THR A 108 -13.53 -11.64 -6.86
CA THR A 108 -12.16 -11.13 -6.78
C THR A 108 -11.14 -12.15 -7.27
N ALA A 109 -11.21 -13.41 -6.81
CA ALA A 109 -10.31 -14.46 -7.28
C ALA A 109 -10.40 -14.68 -8.80
N SER A 110 -11.61 -14.60 -9.38
CA SER A 110 -11.82 -14.71 -10.82
C SER A 110 -11.22 -13.53 -11.59
N ASN A 111 -11.43 -12.30 -11.10
CA ASN A 111 -10.88 -11.09 -11.71
C ASN A 111 -9.36 -11.10 -11.70
N ILE A 112 -8.75 -11.33 -10.53
CA ILE A 112 -7.28 -11.39 -10.38
C ILE A 112 -6.72 -12.47 -11.29
N ARG A 113 -7.29 -13.68 -11.29
CA ARG A 113 -6.84 -14.77 -12.19
C ARG A 113 -6.90 -14.35 -13.66
N THR A 114 -7.97 -13.67 -14.07
CA THR A 114 -8.14 -13.19 -15.44
C THR A 114 -7.06 -12.17 -15.81
N ILE A 115 -6.73 -11.24 -14.90
CA ILE A 115 -5.67 -10.25 -15.12
C ILE A 115 -4.31 -10.94 -15.31
N PHE A 116 -3.95 -11.88 -14.43
CA PHE A 116 -2.73 -12.68 -14.58
C PHE A 116 -2.68 -13.40 -15.94
N GLN A 117 -3.75 -14.11 -16.30
CA GLN A 117 -3.80 -14.90 -17.54
C GLN A 117 -3.70 -14.03 -18.80
N LYS A 118 -4.39 -12.89 -18.84
CA LYS A 118 -4.34 -11.96 -19.99
C LYS A 118 -2.94 -11.39 -20.23
N SER A 119 -2.15 -11.25 -19.17
CA SER A 119 -0.76 -10.78 -19.25
C SER A 119 0.26 -11.90 -19.40
N GLY A 120 -0.16 -13.15 -19.62
CA GLY A 120 0.76 -14.29 -19.75
C GLY A 120 1.42 -14.73 -18.43
N GLY A 121 0.90 -14.26 -17.29
CA GLY A 121 1.26 -14.71 -15.97
C GLY A 121 0.35 -15.82 -15.45
N ASN A 122 0.61 -16.28 -14.22
CA ASN A 122 -0.20 -17.29 -13.54
C ASN A 122 -0.40 -16.93 -12.08
N LEU A 123 -1.66 -17.05 -11.63
CA LEU A 123 -2.00 -16.98 -10.22
C LEU A 123 -1.67 -18.32 -9.55
N GLY A 124 -0.84 -18.29 -8.51
CA GLY A 124 -0.42 -19.45 -7.74
C GLY A 124 -1.24 -19.67 -6.47
N THR A 125 -0.80 -20.63 -5.67
CA THR A 125 -1.30 -20.83 -4.31
C THR A 125 -0.62 -19.86 -3.34
N GLN A 126 -1.20 -19.69 -2.15
CA GLN A 126 -0.52 -18.97 -1.06
C GLN A 126 0.85 -19.61 -0.77
N GLY A 127 1.89 -18.80 -0.58
CA GLY A 127 3.28 -19.26 -0.45
C GLY A 127 4.08 -19.28 -1.77
N SER A 128 3.41 -19.22 -2.92
CA SER A 128 4.07 -19.35 -4.22
C SER A 128 4.98 -18.18 -4.57
N ALA A 129 4.69 -16.96 -4.10
CA ALA A 129 5.49 -15.77 -4.42
C ALA A 129 6.11 -15.14 -3.17
N SER A 130 5.46 -15.27 -2.01
CA SER A 130 5.84 -14.63 -0.75
C SER A 130 7.25 -14.94 -0.25
N HIS A 131 7.84 -16.09 -0.62
CA HIS A 131 9.24 -16.40 -0.31
C HIS A 131 10.26 -15.45 -0.98
N ASN A 132 9.82 -14.61 -1.93
CA ASN A 132 10.64 -13.58 -2.57
C ASN A 132 10.59 -12.23 -1.84
N PHE A 133 9.89 -12.14 -0.70
CA PHE A 133 9.61 -10.89 -0.01
C PHE A 133 9.77 -11.03 1.50
N ASN A 134 10.12 -9.92 2.15
CA ASN A 134 9.98 -9.70 3.58
C ASN A 134 8.72 -8.87 3.85
N GLN A 135 8.05 -9.15 4.96
CA GLN A 135 6.93 -8.33 5.42
C GLN A 135 7.43 -7.39 6.51
N LEU A 136 7.46 -6.08 6.22
CA LEU A 136 8.03 -5.05 7.10
C LEU A 136 6.99 -3.97 7.40
N GLY A 137 7.14 -3.34 8.56
CA GLY A 137 6.43 -2.10 8.87
C GLY A 137 7.13 -0.92 8.21
N ILE A 138 6.40 -0.18 7.38
CA ILE A 138 6.90 0.95 6.60
C ILE A 138 6.15 2.23 7.00
N ILE A 139 6.91 3.23 7.41
CA ILE A 139 6.39 4.55 7.77
C ILE A 139 6.98 5.58 6.81
N LYS A 140 6.13 6.30 6.09
CA LYS A 140 6.53 7.31 5.10
C LYS A 140 6.25 8.71 5.64
N ILE A 141 7.24 9.59 5.58
CA ILE A 141 7.21 10.96 6.12
C ILE A 141 7.62 11.94 5.01
N ASP A 142 6.84 13.00 4.79
CA ASP A 142 7.17 14.02 3.77
C ASP A 142 8.45 14.77 4.16
N LYS A 143 9.34 15.05 3.21
CA LYS A 143 10.58 15.81 3.46
C LYS A 143 10.35 17.22 3.99
N LYS A 144 9.14 17.76 3.88
CA LYS A 144 8.77 19.05 4.47
C LYS A 144 8.63 18.98 5.99
N GLU A 145 8.44 17.79 6.55
CA GLU A 145 8.26 17.61 8.00
C GLU A 145 9.60 17.58 8.74
N ILE A 146 10.66 17.06 8.11
CA ILE A 146 11.97 16.85 8.74
C ILE A 146 13.08 16.77 7.69
N SER A 147 14.29 17.21 8.05
CA SER A 147 15.46 17.14 7.16
C SER A 147 16.09 15.75 7.14
N ASP A 148 16.83 15.44 6.06
CA ASP A 148 17.57 14.19 5.88
C ASP A 148 18.46 13.86 7.10
N GLU A 149 19.20 14.82 7.64
CA GLU A 149 20.08 14.58 8.80
C GLU A 149 19.27 14.23 10.06
N GLN A 150 18.23 15.00 10.37
CA GLN A 150 17.45 14.82 11.59
C GLN A 150 16.63 13.52 11.61
N ILE A 151 16.13 13.08 10.44
CA ILE A 151 15.35 11.85 10.39
C ILE A 151 16.22 10.61 10.61
N PHE A 152 17.50 10.63 10.21
CA PHE A 152 18.41 9.51 10.47
C PHE A 152 18.62 9.30 11.97
N ASP A 153 18.90 10.38 12.71
CA ASP A 153 19.05 10.31 14.17
C ASP A 153 17.76 9.83 14.84
N LEU A 154 16.62 10.42 14.43
CA LEU A 154 15.31 10.05 14.97
C LEU A 154 14.92 8.60 14.68
N ALA A 155 15.26 8.07 13.50
CA ALA A 155 15.03 6.68 13.15
C ALA A 155 15.76 5.73 14.10
N ILE A 156 17.04 6.02 14.40
CA ILE A 156 17.86 5.25 15.34
C ILE A 156 17.25 5.27 16.74
N GLU A 157 16.91 6.45 17.25
CA GLU A 157 16.29 6.61 18.58
C GLU A 157 14.93 5.92 18.68
N SER A 158 14.17 5.92 17.58
CA SER A 158 12.88 5.24 17.51
C SER A 158 12.99 3.71 17.55
N GLY A 159 14.15 3.15 17.22
CA GLY A 159 14.38 1.71 17.11
C GLY A 159 13.94 1.14 15.77
N ALA A 160 14.02 1.94 14.71
CA ALA A 160 13.83 1.48 13.34
C ALA A 160 15.03 0.63 12.87
N ASP A 161 14.76 -0.31 11.96
CA ASP A 161 15.77 -1.17 11.36
C ASP A 161 16.50 -0.47 10.21
N GLU A 162 15.79 0.36 9.44
CA GLU A 162 16.36 1.10 8.31
C GLU A 162 15.68 2.46 8.11
N CYS A 163 16.44 3.42 7.59
CA CYS A 163 15.97 4.74 7.18
C CYS A 163 16.47 5.03 5.77
N ILE A 164 15.56 5.26 4.83
CA ILE A 164 15.85 5.51 3.42
C ILE A 164 15.26 6.86 3.04
N SER A 165 16.12 7.79 2.60
CA SER A 165 15.67 9.07 2.05
C SER A 165 15.50 8.98 0.54
N HIS A 166 14.28 9.24 0.06
CA HIS A 166 13.96 9.39 -1.37
C HIS A 166 13.96 10.88 -1.75
N ASP A 167 13.49 11.24 -2.94
CA ASP A 167 13.46 12.65 -3.36
C ASP A 167 12.38 13.46 -2.61
N ASP A 168 11.20 12.87 -2.40
CA ASP A 168 10.02 13.56 -1.85
C ASP A 168 9.68 13.15 -0.40
N PHE A 169 10.19 12.02 0.08
CA PHE A 169 9.84 11.47 1.40
C PHE A 169 10.98 10.66 2.04
N HIS A 170 10.88 10.46 3.34
CA HIS A 170 11.68 9.51 4.11
C HIS A 170 10.87 8.24 4.38
N GLU A 171 11.53 7.10 4.29
CA GLU A 171 10.98 5.79 4.55
C GLU A 171 11.69 5.16 5.74
N ILE A 172 10.93 4.90 6.79
CA ILE A 172 11.41 4.21 7.99
C ILE A 172 10.89 2.77 7.94
N GLN A 173 11.80 1.81 8.04
CA GLN A 173 11.49 0.39 8.04
C GLN A 173 11.73 -0.20 9.43
N CYS A 174 10.85 -1.12 9.82
CA CYS A 174 10.98 -1.89 11.06
C CYS A 174 10.30 -3.25 10.94
N VAL A 175 10.56 -4.15 11.89
CA VAL A 175 9.76 -5.37 12.04
C VAL A 175 8.28 -5.03 12.20
N MET A 176 7.41 -5.78 11.53
CA MET A 176 5.94 -5.58 11.54
C MET A 176 5.34 -5.42 12.94
N SER A 177 5.84 -6.15 13.94
CA SER A 177 5.33 -6.08 15.32
C SER A 177 5.64 -4.75 16.02
N GLU A 178 6.67 -4.02 15.57
CA GLU A 178 7.15 -2.79 16.21
C GLU A 178 6.63 -1.52 15.54
N ILE A 179 5.92 -1.63 14.41
CA ILE A 179 5.51 -0.47 13.60
C ILE A 179 4.80 0.64 14.40
N TYR A 180 3.89 0.27 15.32
CA TYR A 180 3.18 1.23 16.14
C TYR A 180 4.04 1.81 17.26
N ASN A 181 4.99 1.04 17.80
CA ASN A 181 5.94 1.51 18.80
C ASN A 181 6.92 2.53 18.20
N VAL A 182 7.46 2.21 17.02
CA VAL A 182 8.32 3.11 16.24
C VAL A 182 7.55 4.37 15.90
N LYS A 183 6.35 4.25 15.29
CA LYS A 183 5.49 5.41 14.96
C LYS A 183 5.27 6.31 16.17
N LYS A 184 4.89 5.75 17.31
CA LYS A 184 4.61 6.52 18.54
C LYS A 184 5.81 7.36 19.00
N LYS A 185 7.03 6.86 18.82
CA LYS A 185 8.24 7.64 19.15
C LYS A 185 8.50 8.74 18.11
N LEU A 186 8.29 8.45 16.82
CA LEU A 186 8.39 9.44 15.75
C LEU A 186 7.40 10.60 15.94
N GLU A 187 6.19 10.31 16.44
CA GLU A 187 5.12 11.28 16.73
C GLU A 187 5.52 12.34 17.78
N ALA A 188 6.62 12.16 18.53
CA ALA A 188 7.14 13.18 19.43
C ALA A 188 7.70 14.41 18.70
N ILE A 189 8.11 14.24 17.44
CA ILE A 189 8.73 15.28 16.61
C ILE A 189 7.95 15.49 15.32
N ILE A 190 7.47 14.41 14.71
CA ILE A 190 6.77 14.42 13.42
C ILE A 190 5.27 14.54 13.64
N ALA A 191 4.65 15.57 13.06
CA ALA A 191 3.21 15.76 13.16
C ALA A 191 2.46 14.97 12.08
N ASN A 192 2.96 14.98 10.84
CA ASN A 192 2.28 14.37 9.71
C ASN A 192 3.06 13.21 9.10
N PHE A 193 2.33 12.14 8.82
CA PHE A 193 2.84 10.96 8.16
C PHE A 193 2.07 10.77 6.85
N ILE A 194 2.79 10.44 5.77
CA ILE A 194 2.18 10.08 4.49
C ILE A 194 1.41 8.78 4.66
N SER A 195 2.05 7.77 5.24
CA SER A 195 1.44 6.47 5.53
C SER A 195 2.16 5.72 6.65
N THR A 196 1.44 4.79 7.28
CA THR A 196 2.00 3.80 8.22
C THR A 196 1.36 2.46 7.89
N GLU A 197 2.09 1.61 7.16
CA GLU A 197 1.54 0.41 6.55
C GLU A 197 2.50 -0.77 6.73
N VAL A 198 1.96 -1.99 6.71
CA VAL A 198 2.78 -3.19 6.58
C VAL A 198 2.89 -3.48 5.08
N GLU A 199 4.10 -3.50 4.54
CA GLU A 199 4.36 -3.68 3.11
C GLU A 199 5.19 -4.96 2.86
N TRP A 200 5.08 -5.49 1.64
CA TRP A 200 5.94 -6.58 1.17
C TRP A 200 7.14 -6.01 0.41
N ILE A 201 8.32 -6.14 1.00
CA ILE A 201 9.59 -5.65 0.46
C ILE A 201 10.34 -6.81 -0.20
N PRO A 202 10.57 -6.80 -1.53
CA PRO A 202 11.25 -7.89 -2.18
C PRO A 202 12.68 -8.11 -1.69
N LEU A 203 13.07 -9.37 -1.53
CA LEU A 203 14.43 -9.77 -1.15
C LEU A 203 15.45 -9.51 -2.26
N ASN A 204 15.01 -9.65 -3.51
CA ASN A 204 15.82 -9.44 -4.71
C ASN A 204 14.95 -8.83 -5.80
N SER A 205 15.49 -7.86 -6.54
CA SER A 205 14.79 -7.29 -7.69
C SER A 205 15.10 -8.05 -8.98
N VAL A 206 14.11 -8.18 -9.87
CA VAL A 206 14.23 -8.83 -11.19
C VAL A 206 14.24 -7.76 -12.28
N ASN A 207 15.26 -7.78 -13.15
CA ASN A 207 15.25 -6.97 -14.36
C ASN A 207 14.35 -7.64 -15.40
N VAL A 208 13.40 -6.89 -15.93
CA VAL A 208 12.58 -7.32 -17.07
C VAL A 208 13.24 -6.84 -18.36
N GLU A 209 13.18 -7.66 -19.41
CA GLU A 209 13.66 -7.29 -20.73
C GLU A 209 12.94 -6.03 -21.26
N LYS A 210 13.65 -5.22 -22.06
CA LYS A 210 13.16 -3.88 -22.47
C LYS A 210 11.83 -3.95 -23.25
N ASP A 211 11.68 -4.96 -24.08
CA ASP A 211 10.48 -5.26 -24.89
C ASP A 211 9.31 -5.78 -24.04
N LYS A 212 9.56 -6.34 -22.86
CA LYS A 212 8.54 -6.85 -21.92
C LYS A 212 8.21 -5.88 -20.79
N THR A 213 8.97 -4.80 -20.64
CA THR A 213 8.80 -3.84 -19.54
C THR A 213 7.42 -3.19 -19.58
N GLU A 214 6.95 -2.78 -20.76
CA GLU A 214 5.64 -2.15 -20.91
C GLU A 214 4.49 -3.09 -20.53
N ALA A 215 4.56 -4.35 -20.96
CA ALA A 215 3.57 -5.38 -20.61
C ALA A 215 3.56 -5.69 -19.10
N ALA A 216 4.72 -5.67 -18.44
CA ALA A 216 4.80 -5.84 -16.99
C ALA A 216 4.19 -4.65 -16.23
N ILE A 217 4.41 -3.42 -16.72
CA ILE A 217 3.79 -2.21 -16.15
C ILE A 217 2.28 -2.26 -16.33
N GLU A 218 1.79 -2.52 -17.54
CA GLU A 218 0.35 -2.60 -17.82
C GLU A 218 -0.33 -3.68 -16.96
N PHE A 219 0.32 -4.82 -16.79
CA PHE A 219 -0.17 -5.89 -15.90
C PHE A 219 -0.36 -5.40 -14.45
N LEU A 220 0.64 -4.71 -13.89
CA LEU A 220 0.55 -4.17 -12.53
C LEU A 220 -0.52 -3.07 -12.42
N GLU A 221 -0.61 -2.18 -13.41
CA GLU A 221 -1.66 -1.16 -13.47
C GLU A 221 -3.06 -1.77 -13.54
N ASN A 222 -3.23 -2.84 -14.32
CA ASN A 222 -4.50 -3.56 -14.44
C ASN A 222 -4.91 -4.22 -13.13
N LEU A 223 -3.96 -4.81 -12.38
CA LEU A 223 -4.23 -5.31 -11.03
C LEU A 223 -4.66 -4.19 -10.11
N GLU A 224 -3.93 -3.08 -10.10
CA GLU A 224 -4.29 -1.95 -9.26
C GLU A 224 -5.69 -1.42 -9.59
N GLN A 225 -6.11 -1.48 -10.86
CA GLN A 225 -7.42 -1.03 -11.40
C GLN A 225 -8.63 -1.81 -10.90
N ASP A 226 -8.44 -3.00 -10.34
CA ASP A 226 -9.54 -3.73 -9.72
C ASP A 226 -9.94 -3.07 -8.39
N ASP A 227 -11.24 -2.88 -8.17
CA ASP A 227 -11.80 -2.16 -7.01
C ASP A 227 -11.60 -2.91 -5.68
N ASP A 228 -11.37 -4.22 -5.73
CA ASP A 228 -11.10 -5.02 -4.54
C ASP A 228 -9.62 -5.00 -4.16
N VAL A 229 -8.72 -4.62 -5.06
CA VAL A 229 -7.28 -4.55 -4.81
C VAL A 229 -6.93 -3.34 -3.97
N GLN A 230 -6.36 -3.58 -2.78
CA GLN A 230 -5.78 -2.54 -1.93
C GLN A 230 -4.35 -2.26 -2.40
N ASN A 231 -3.49 -3.27 -2.38
CA ASN A 231 -2.06 -3.14 -2.65
C ASN A 231 -1.57 -4.18 -3.67
N VAL A 232 -0.59 -3.78 -4.47
CA VAL A 232 0.15 -4.68 -5.37
C VAL A 232 1.63 -4.50 -5.08
N TYR A 233 2.32 -5.60 -4.81
CA TYR A 233 3.76 -5.63 -4.60
C TYR A 233 4.40 -6.53 -5.65
N SER A 234 5.51 -6.08 -6.22
CA SER A 234 6.27 -6.88 -7.17
C SER A 234 7.76 -6.70 -6.96
N ASN A 235 8.53 -7.73 -7.29
CA ASN A 235 9.97 -7.69 -7.28
C ASN A 235 10.58 -7.14 -8.57
N ILE A 236 9.78 -6.61 -9.50
CA ILE A 236 10.30 -5.95 -10.70
C ILE A 236 11.23 -4.79 -10.35
N LYS A 237 12.41 -4.75 -10.97
CA LYS A 237 13.32 -3.62 -10.90
C LYS A 237 12.91 -2.58 -11.92
N MET A 238 12.26 -1.53 -11.44
CA MET A 238 11.93 -0.38 -12.27
C MET A 238 13.20 0.42 -12.55
N LYS A 239 13.52 0.63 -13.83
CA LYS A 239 14.51 1.66 -14.21
C LYS A 239 13.79 2.99 -14.23
N ASN A 240 14.13 3.87 -13.29
CA ASN A 240 13.75 5.28 -13.41
C ASN A 240 14.50 5.84 -14.62
N ASN A 241 13.77 6.16 -15.69
CA ASN A 241 14.28 7.02 -16.76
C ASN A 241 14.13 8.48 -16.36
#